data_AF-A0A0N8KQ56-F1
#
_entry.id   AF-A0A0N8KQ56-F1
#
_cell.length_a   1.000
_cell.length_b   1.000
_cell.length_c   1.000
_cell.angle_alpha   90.00
_cell.angle_beta   90.00
_cell.angle_gamma   90.00
#
_symmetry.space_group_name_H-M   'P 1'
#
loop_
_entity.id
_entity.type
_entity.pdbx_description
1 polymer ?
#
loop_
_entity_poly.entity_id
_entity_poly.type
_entity_poly.pdbx_seq_one_letter_code
_entity_poly.pdbx_strand_id
1 'polypeptide(L)'
;MKTKENSGGITLDIPQREGKEGYIGMYFSLFLRMGEIIASSNFKDTTIRIEILTRFLISLIPNESIRAETSKKLKEKIEARIKESKEENKDLTEEEIGNIRLLACIEVIGEVSDFIDKHIGVSRENRVGVV
;
A
#
# COMPACT_ATOMS: atom_id res chain seq x y z
N MET A 1 7.89 -30.27 35.91
CA MET A 1 6.48 -30.32 35.46
C MET A 1 6.32 -29.25 34.38
N LYS A 2 6.17 -29.62 33.11
CA LYS A 2 5.97 -28.67 32.00
C LYS A 2 4.47 -28.38 31.90
N THR A 3 4.06 -27.15 32.14
CA THR A 3 2.70 -26.67 31.82
C THR A 3 2.58 -26.60 30.30
N LYS A 4 1.71 -27.44 29.73
CA LYS A 4 1.20 -27.28 28.37
C LYS A 4 0.22 -26.12 28.41
N GLU A 5 0.55 -25.01 27.76
CA GLU A 5 -0.46 -24.01 27.40
C GLU A 5 -1.27 -24.55 26.22
N ASN A 6 -2.59 -24.65 26.42
CA ASN A 6 -3.54 -25.02 25.38
C ASN A 6 -3.63 -23.89 24.35
N SER A 7 -2.96 -24.06 23.22
CA SER A 7 -3.08 -23.21 22.03
C SER A 7 -4.38 -23.51 21.27
N GLY A 8 -5.50 -23.01 21.79
CA GLY A 8 -6.83 -23.22 21.20
C GLY A 8 -7.79 -22.07 21.46
N GLY A 9 -7.33 -20.83 21.28
CA GLY A 9 -8.22 -19.67 21.28
C GLY A 9 -8.97 -19.62 19.94
N ILE A 10 -10.30 -19.78 19.97
CA ILE A 10 -11.14 -19.43 18.83
C ILE A 10 -11.29 -17.90 18.86
N THR A 11 -10.68 -17.22 17.90
CA THR A 11 -10.90 -15.78 17.72
C THR A 11 -12.32 -15.57 17.21
N LEU A 12 -13.20 -15.03 18.06
CA LEU A 12 -14.51 -14.51 17.64
C LEU A 12 -14.26 -13.12 17.03
N ASP A 13 -13.83 -13.08 15.77
CA ASP A 13 -13.81 -11.84 14.99
C ASP A 13 -15.26 -11.42 14.72
N ILE A 14 -15.84 -10.67 15.66
CA ILE A 14 -17.15 -10.05 15.46
C ILE A 14 -16.95 -8.90 14.48
N PRO A 15 -17.52 -8.96 13.26
CA PRO A 15 -17.37 -7.87 12.30
C PRO A 15 -18.07 -6.61 12.83
N GLN A 16 -17.28 -5.61 13.23
CA GLN A 16 -17.81 -4.30 13.57
C GLN A 16 -18.22 -3.58 12.27
N ARG A 17 -19.53 -3.54 11.98
CA ARG A 17 -20.06 -2.88 10.77
C ARG A 17 -19.58 -1.43 10.64
N GLU A 18 -19.60 -0.66 11.72
CA GLU A 18 -19.12 0.72 11.76
C GLU A 18 -17.61 0.81 11.46
N GLY A 19 -16.82 -0.15 11.96
CA GLY A 19 -15.38 -0.23 11.68
C GLY A 19 -15.09 -0.49 10.20
N LYS A 20 -15.91 -1.33 9.53
CA LYS A 20 -15.79 -1.59 8.09
C LYS A 20 -16.10 -0.36 7.25
N GLU A 21 -17.17 0.37 7.55
CA GLU A 21 -17.53 1.58 6.81
C GLU A 21 -16.51 2.71 7.02
N GLY A 22 -16.05 2.92 8.26
CA GLY A 22 -14.99 3.87 8.56
C GLY A 22 -13.65 3.53 7.86
N TYR A 23 -13.30 2.25 7.82
CA TYR A 23 -12.12 1.75 7.10
C TYR A 23 -12.18 2.06 5.59
N ILE A 24 -13.30 1.71 4.95
CA ILE A 24 -13.52 1.94 3.53
C ILE A 24 -13.50 3.44 3.21
N GLY A 25 -14.20 4.25 4.02
CA GLY A 25 -14.23 5.70 3.86
C GLY A 25 -12.84 6.33 3.99
N MET A 26 -12.03 5.86 4.95
CA MET A 26 -10.65 6.33 5.12
C MET A 26 -9.79 5.96 3.91
N TYR A 27 -9.87 4.73 3.40
CA TYR A 27 -9.14 4.33 2.19
C TYR A 27 -9.47 5.23 0.99
N PHE A 28 -10.75 5.40 0.68
CA PHE A 28 -11.17 6.23 -0.46
C PHE A 28 -10.75 7.70 -0.28
N SER A 29 -10.86 8.24 0.93
CA SER A 29 -10.44 9.62 1.22
C SER A 29 -8.95 9.83 0.97
N LEU A 30 -8.10 8.88 1.40
CA LEU A 30 -6.66 8.93 1.18
C LEU A 30 -6.29 8.76 -0.29
N PHE A 31 -6.99 7.87 -1.00
CA PHE A 31 -6.78 7.64 -2.43
C PHE A 31 -7.15 8.88 -3.26
N LEU A 32 -8.31 9.51 -2.97
CA LEU A 32 -8.70 10.77 -3.61
C LEU A 32 -7.69 11.88 -3.32
N ARG A 33 -7.27 12.02 -2.07
CA ARG A 33 -6.28 13.02 -1.66
C ARG A 33 -4.95 12.85 -2.40
N MET A 34 -4.54 11.61 -2.63
CA MET A 34 -3.35 11.29 -3.40
C MET A 34 -3.52 11.68 -4.88
N GLY A 35 -4.68 11.41 -5.48
CA GLY A 35 -5.02 11.88 -6.82
C GLY A 35 -4.94 13.40 -6.96
N GLU A 36 -5.47 14.14 -5.97
CA GLU A 36 -5.36 15.61 -5.92
C GLU A 36 -3.92 16.10 -5.87
N ILE A 37 -3.07 15.44 -5.09
CA ILE A 37 -1.65 15.81 -4.95
C ILE A 37 -0.90 15.54 -6.25
N ILE A 38 -1.13 14.39 -6.90
CA ILE A 38 -0.55 14.06 -8.22
C ILE A 38 -1.00 15.07 -9.28
N ALA A 39 -2.27 15.48 -9.26
CA ALA A 39 -2.81 16.47 -10.19
C ALA A 39 -2.34 17.90 -9.91
N SER A 40 -1.70 18.17 -8.78
CA SER A 40 -1.24 19.50 -8.40
C SER A 40 0.05 19.88 -9.13
N SER A 41 0.17 21.16 -9.52
CA SER A 41 1.31 21.67 -10.28
C SER A 41 2.60 21.84 -9.46
N ASN A 42 2.63 21.45 -8.19
CA ASN A 42 3.77 21.69 -7.29
C ASN A 42 4.53 20.38 -6.99
N PHE A 43 5.41 19.99 -7.91
CA PHE A 43 6.08 18.67 -7.91
C PHE A 43 7.02 18.43 -6.71
N LYS A 44 7.68 19.45 -6.16
CA LYS A 44 8.68 19.26 -5.09
C LYS A 44 8.08 18.78 -3.75
N ASP A 45 6.95 19.35 -3.34
CA ASP A 45 6.26 18.91 -2.11
C ASP A 45 5.40 17.65 -2.33
N THR A 46 5.17 17.30 -3.60
CA THR A 46 4.30 16.20 -4.02
C THR A 46 4.91 14.83 -3.69
N THR A 47 6.22 14.67 -3.87
CA THR A 47 6.90 13.39 -3.63
C THR A 47 6.80 12.91 -2.18
N ILE A 48 7.16 13.74 -1.20
CA ILE A 48 7.15 13.36 0.21
C ILE A 48 5.71 13.06 0.67
N ARG A 49 4.75 13.88 0.24
CA ARG A 49 3.33 13.67 0.59
C ARG A 49 2.80 12.36 0.02
N ILE A 50 3.16 12.02 -1.21
CA ILE A 50 2.75 10.74 -1.82
C ILE A 50 3.42 9.56 -1.14
N GLU A 51 4.71 9.66 -0.77
CA GLU A 51 5.37 8.58 -0.03
C GLU A 51 4.69 8.33 1.33
N ILE A 52 4.37 9.40 2.07
CA ILE A 52 3.65 9.29 3.35
C ILE A 52 2.28 8.65 3.16
N LEU A 53 1.49 9.14 2.21
CA LEU A 53 0.15 8.61 1.94
C LEU A 53 0.20 7.14 1.48
N THR A 54 1.20 6.77 0.68
CA THR A 54 1.41 5.38 0.24
C THR A 54 1.68 4.47 1.42
N ARG A 55 2.60 4.85 2.31
CA ARG A 55 2.90 4.08 3.52
C ARG A 55 1.67 3.97 4.43
N PHE A 56 0.87 5.03 4.51
CA PHE A 56 -0.37 5.01 5.29
C PHE A 56 -1.40 4.05 4.68
N LEU A 57 -1.61 4.08 3.35
CA LEU A 57 -2.45 3.11 2.64
C LEU A 57 -1.99 1.66 2.83
N ILE A 58 -0.68 1.40 2.77
CA ILE A 58 -0.14 0.06 3.04
C ILE A 58 -0.43 -0.36 4.49
N SER A 59 -0.35 0.56 5.45
CA SER A 59 -0.66 0.27 6.86
C SER A 59 -2.12 -0.13 7.10
N LEU A 60 -3.03 0.25 6.19
CA LEU A 60 -4.43 -0.15 6.23
C LEU A 60 -4.67 -1.60 5.81
N ILE A 61 -3.69 -2.30 5.22
CA ILE A 61 -3.84 -3.73 4.94
C ILE A 61 -3.92 -4.50 6.27
N PRO A 62 -5.04 -5.16 6.62
CA PRO A 62 -5.19 -5.80 7.92
C PRO A 62 -4.25 -7.01 8.08
N ASN A 63 -4.06 -7.77 7.00
CA ASN A 63 -3.18 -8.94 6.98
C ASN A 63 -1.71 -8.51 7.08
N GLU A 64 -1.05 -8.89 8.18
CA GLU A 64 0.35 -8.52 8.45
C GLU A 64 1.33 -9.04 7.40
N SER A 65 1.15 -10.27 6.92
CA SER A 65 2.02 -10.85 5.89
C SER A 65 1.94 -10.06 4.59
N ILE A 66 0.72 -9.74 4.13
CA ILE A 66 0.50 -8.96 2.91
C ILE A 66 1.03 -7.54 3.09
N ARG A 67 0.79 -6.93 4.25
CA ARG A 67 1.31 -5.58 4.59
C ARG A 67 2.84 -5.53 4.56
N ALA A 68 3.50 -6.51 5.18
CA ALA A 68 4.95 -6.62 5.20
C ALA A 68 5.53 -6.87 3.80
N GLU A 69 4.90 -7.76 3.02
CA GLU A 69 5.29 -8.04 1.64
C GLU A 69 5.16 -6.78 0.76
N THR A 70 4.04 -6.07 0.85
CA THR A 70 3.79 -4.84 0.08
C THR A 70 4.79 -3.73 0.44
N SER A 71 5.10 -3.59 1.74
CA SER A 71 6.12 -2.65 2.23
C SER A 71 7.51 -2.99 1.71
N LYS A 72 7.85 -4.28 1.69
CA LYS A 72 9.12 -4.80 1.17
C LYS A 72 9.23 -4.54 -0.34
N LYS A 73 8.19 -4.84 -1.11
CA LYS A 73 8.14 -4.57 -2.56
C LYS A 73 8.36 -3.08 -2.88
N LEU A 74 7.74 -2.17 -2.12
CA LEU A 74 7.97 -0.74 -2.30
C LEU A 74 9.45 -0.38 -2.13
N LYS A 75 10.09 -0.89 -1.07
CA LYS A 75 11.50 -0.65 -0.80
C LYS A 75 12.38 -1.23 -1.92
N GLU A 76 12.14 -2.48 -2.32
CA GLU A 76 12.90 -3.15 -3.38
C GLU A 76 12.75 -2.45 -4.73
N LYS A 77 11.55 -1.99 -5.09
CA LYS A 77 11.31 -1.20 -6.32
C LYS A 77 12.10 0.11 -6.33
N ILE A 78 12.13 0.83 -5.20
CA ILE A 78 12.90 2.07 -5.07
C ILE A 78 14.40 1.78 -5.22
N GLU A 79 14.91 0.78 -4.50
CA GLU A 79 16.33 0.42 -4.51
C GLU A 79 16.79 -0.07 -5.89
N ALA A 80 15.99 -0.91 -6.56
CA ALA A 80 16.27 -1.40 -7.90
C ALA A 80 16.37 -0.26 -8.92
N ARG A 81 15.39 0.65 -8.94
CA ARG A 81 15.39 1.79 -9.86
C ARG A 81 16.54 2.76 -9.59
N ILE A 82 16.83 3.06 -8.33
CA ILE A 82 17.99 3.90 -7.97
C ILE A 82 19.28 3.23 -8.46
N LYS A 83 19.41 1.92 -8.34
CA LYS A 83 20.56 1.17 -8.83
C LYS A 83 20.67 1.23 -10.35
N GLU A 84 19.60 0.92 -11.07
CA GLU A 84 19.53 0.99 -12.54
C GLU A 84 19.88 2.38 -13.06
N SER A 85 19.29 3.44 -12.48
CA SER A 85 19.57 4.81 -12.91
C SER A 85 20.99 5.28 -12.60
N LYS A 86 21.64 4.73 -11.55
CA LYS A 86 23.06 4.98 -11.25
C LYS A 86 24.03 4.22 -12.16
N GLU A 87 23.61 3.07 -12.70
CA GLU A 87 24.40 2.33 -13.70
C GLU A 87 24.37 3.05 -15.06
N GLU A 88 23.29 3.78 -15.37
CA GLU A 88 23.11 4.54 -16.61
C GLU A 88 23.64 5.99 -16.53
N ASN A 89 23.50 6.68 -15.39
CA ASN A 89 23.92 8.07 -15.18
C ASN A 89 24.76 8.21 -13.90
N LYS A 90 25.91 8.89 -13.98
CA LYS A 90 26.69 9.22 -12.78
C LYS A 90 25.98 10.27 -11.94
N ASP A 91 25.75 9.90 -10.68
CA ASP A 91 25.11 10.65 -9.58
C ASP A 91 23.72 11.24 -9.88
N LEU A 92 22.70 10.65 -9.26
CA LEU A 92 21.32 11.14 -9.33
C LEU A 92 21.14 12.38 -8.46
N THR A 93 20.42 13.36 -9.00
CA THR A 93 19.91 14.50 -8.25
C THR A 93 18.81 14.08 -7.26
N GLU A 94 18.58 14.89 -6.22
CA GLU A 94 17.47 14.67 -5.28
C GLU A 94 16.10 14.67 -5.98
N GLU A 95 15.95 15.42 -7.07
CA GLU A 95 14.72 15.46 -7.86
C GLU A 95 14.48 14.15 -8.60
N GLU A 96 15.52 13.55 -9.19
CA GLU A 96 15.44 12.25 -9.85
C GLU A 96 15.14 11.14 -8.84
N ILE A 97 15.81 11.15 -7.68
CA ILE A 97 15.50 10.21 -6.59
C ILE A 97 14.06 10.38 -6.14
N GLY A 98 13.57 11.62 -6.05
CA GLY A 98 12.19 11.92 -5.72
C GLY A 98 11.21 11.33 -6.74
N ASN A 99 11.48 11.51 -8.03
CA ASN A 99 10.66 10.96 -9.11
C ASN A 99 10.65 9.42 -9.09
N ILE A 100 11.79 8.78 -8.81
CA ILE A 100 11.86 7.33 -8.64
C ILE A 100 10.95 6.85 -7.50
N ARG A 101 11.00 7.53 -6.34
CA ARG A 101 10.13 7.20 -5.20
C ARG A 101 8.66 7.38 -5.53
N LEU A 102 8.32 8.48 -6.21
CA LEU A 102 6.96 8.77 -6.66
C LEU A 102 6.41 7.65 -7.56
N LEU A 103 7.16 7.27 -8.59
CA LEU A 103 6.76 6.20 -9.51
C LEU A 103 6.60 4.85 -8.79
N ALA A 104 7.54 4.50 -7.92
CA ALA A 104 7.45 3.26 -7.14
C ALA A 104 6.23 3.25 -6.21
N CYS A 105 5.89 4.41 -5.61
CA CYS A 105 4.69 4.55 -4.82
C CYS A 105 3.42 4.28 -5.65
N ILE A 106 3.28 4.97 -6.80
CA ILE A 106 2.11 4.84 -7.70
C ILE A 106 1.89 3.37 -8.10
N GLU A 107 2.96 2.64 -8.42
CA GLU A 107 2.86 1.23 -8.79
C GLU A 107 2.36 0.35 -7.62
N VAL A 108 2.89 0.55 -6.42
CA VAL A 108 2.49 -0.24 -5.25
C VAL A 108 1.07 0.09 -4.80
N ILE A 109 0.62 1.33 -4.99
CA ILE A 109 -0.77 1.72 -4.72
C ILE A 109 -1.75 0.91 -5.58
N GLY A 110 -1.38 0.50 -6.80
CA GLY A 110 -2.17 -0.43 -7.60
C GLY A 110 -2.41 -1.76 -6.86
N GLU A 111 -1.37 -2.34 -6.27
CA GLU A 111 -1.47 -3.58 -5.48
C GLU A 111 -2.33 -3.39 -4.22
N VAL A 112 -2.20 -2.24 -3.54
CA VAL A 112 -3.05 -1.91 -2.38
C VAL A 112 -4.51 -1.75 -2.82
N SER A 113 -4.76 -1.10 -3.95
CA SER A 113 -6.11 -0.96 -4.51
C SER A 113 -6.74 -2.30 -4.83
N ASP A 114 -5.98 -3.21 -5.46
CA ASP A 114 -6.47 -4.56 -5.77
C ASP A 114 -6.85 -5.34 -4.51
N PHE A 115 -6.05 -5.22 -3.44
CA PHE A 115 -6.38 -5.83 -2.14
C PHE A 115 -7.69 -5.27 -1.59
N ILE A 116 -7.85 -3.94 -1.61
CA ILE A 116 -9.04 -3.28 -1.08
C ILE A 116 -10.27 -3.62 -1.92
N ASP A 117 -10.18 -3.55 -3.24
CA ASP A 117 -11.25 -3.89 -4.18
C ASP A 117 -11.75 -5.33 -3.97
N LYS A 118 -10.84 -6.28 -3.71
CA LYS A 118 -11.19 -7.65 -3.31
C LYS A 118 -11.92 -7.68 -1.96
N HIS A 119 -11.47 -6.89 -0.99
CA HIS A 119 -12.06 -6.81 0.34
C HIS A 119 -13.46 -6.16 0.35
N ILE A 120 -13.70 -5.17 -0.50
CA ILE A 120 -14.99 -4.47 -0.62
C ILE A 120 -15.95 -5.11 -1.62
N GLY A 121 -15.51 -6.13 -2.36
CA GLY A 121 -16.33 -6.85 -3.34
C GLY A 121 -16.53 -6.10 -4.65
N VAL A 122 -15.62 -5.19 -4.99
CA VAL A 122 -15.65 -4.38 -6.24
C VAL A 122 -14.57 -4.84 -7.23
N SER A 123 -13.82 -5.89 -6.87
CA SER A 123 -12.81 -6.50 -7.74
C SER A 123 -13.37 -6.91 -9.10
N ARG A 124 -12.63 -6.57 -10.16
CA ARG A 124 -12.93 -6.98 -11.54
C ARG A 124 -12.79 -8.49 -11.76
N GLU A 125 -12.06 -9.20 -10.90
CA GLU A 125 -11.92 -10.65 -10.91
C GLU A 125 -12.98 -11.34 -10.04
N ASN A 126 -14.26 -11.08 -10.31
CA ASN A 126 -15.33 -11.84 -9.70
C ASN A 126 -15.36 -13.25 -10.30
N ARG A 127 -14.62 -14.21 -9.72
CA ARG A 127 -14.91 -15.64 -9.92
C ARG A 127 -16.20 -15.97 -9.18
N VAL A 128 -17.33 -15.82 -9.87
CA VAL A 128 -18.60 -16.39 -9.44
C VAL A 128 -18.60 -17.88 -9.80
N GLY A 129 -18.34 -18.74 -8.80
CA GLY A 129 -18.61 -20.18 -8.78
C GLY A 129 -17.82 -21.07 -9.75
N VAL A 130 -16.95 -21.95 -9.24
CA VAL A 130 -16.98 -23.42 -9.46
C VAL A 130 -16.16 -24.07 -8.32
N VAL A 131 -16.82 -24.73 -7.38
CA VAL A 131 -16.35 -25.98 -6.74
C VAL A 131 -17.53 -26.94 -6.78
#